data_AF-A0A194PF95-F1
#
_entry.id   AF-A0A194PF95-F1
#
_cell.length_a   1.000
_cell.length_b   1.000
_cell.length_c   1.000
_cell.angle_alpha   90.00
_cell.angle_beta   90.00
_cell.angle_gamma   90.00
#
_symmetry.space_group_name_H-M   'P 1'
#
loop_
_entity.id
_entity.type
_entity.pdbx_description
1 polymer ?
#
loop_
_entity_poly.entity_id
_entity_poly.type
_entity_poly.pdbx_seq_one_letter_code
_entity_poly.pdbx_strand_id
1 'polypeptide(L)'
;MSCLHKERKPMVPLKTLDIIFRRRYVPNTQHYFTDRRHAVRKDEGKRKAEPFRIPRSEKLLSYIKYSDQQEKNYMRKRLTQPLHMKDNLRMAATRDISERLFIEETSDSVRAVVEIHPEFYSVIEGRPLRCFDDIKVYINNIRSYAMDRQQIGYRRDLILNIDKSIMEESTEHNKIVENLKRHIQNFQKFLTEDYKKACQKVSKAEKLYSELVAKNSQFLSYVSTLTLLNNIIFKLDAIRGVLKIYRRFLLFVAPLSWRQIYDETLRDRVRSIQFESGQFATDNDLVDTLDIDKIIESAKIEFKNPLPAHMYFKTPEQMMYLFRTMELQSREYLIQLSKTNVPFRLLQERIKQLKQATKHELDYFQFYIDSINYEIERENHNEQLLQEKFFRILNDTFYESVASPDTLKLKICIEYVYEQIFGKCEEGHQSLHDPMKILEVMYEDYNLRLDALDFKIVNQARNDFFSQDLKTMMNAYKAQRELRAFREMTNAMNKAFLPPAKFSRPPSVKSVLIKAKKKHASTRKSIVEEEDEVKSKHKLTADEKEGLIFFTEWCEGLDPTPFLKEYNEFVRPVFRKTPKLSD
;
A
#
# COMPACT_ATOMS: atom_id res chain seq x y z
N MET A 1 2.82 54.81 -52.43
CA MET A 1 2.75 56.27 -52.59
C MET A 1 2.38 56.60 -54.03
N SER A 2 1.34 57.39 -54.27
CA SER A 2 1.06 58.01 -55.58
C SER A 2 0.25 59.28 -55.35
N CYS A 3 0.95 60.41 -55.18
CA CYS A 3 0.37 61.65 -54.68
C CYS A 3 0.23 62.69 -55.80
N LEU A 4 -0.79 62.54 -56.64
CA LEU A 4 -1.28 63.61 -57.52
C LEU A 4 -2.78 63.78 -57.31
N HIS A 5 -3.17 64.95 -56.80
CA HIS A 5 -4.43 65.10 -56.07
C HIS A 5 -5.66 65.42 -56.95
N LYS A 6 -5.48 65.56 -58.28
CA LYS A 6 -6.55 65.79 -59.27
C LYS A 6 -6.18 65.14 -60.61
N GLU A 7 -7.09 64.36 -61.19
CA GLU A 7 -6.90 63.80 -62.55
C GLU A 7 -6.94 64.91 -63.62
N ARG A 8 -6.20 64.72 -64.72
CA ARG A 8 -6.33 65.59 -65.90
C ARG A 8 -7.68 65.35 -66.56
N LYS A 9 -8.47 66.41 -66.77
CA LYS A 9 -9.75 66.32 -67.49
C LYS A 9 -9.54 65.73 -68.89
N PRO A 10 -10.36 64.76 -69.35
CA PRO A 10 -10.24 64.21 -70.69
C PRO A 10 -10.58 65.27 -71.75
N MET A 11 -9.90 65.23 -72.89
CA MET A 11 -10.27 66.03 -74.06
C MET A 11 -11.62 65.55 -74.61
N VAL A 12 -12.49 66.49 -74.95
CA VAL A 12 -13.85 66.24 -75.46
C VAL A 12 -13.90 66.61 -76.94
N PRO A 13 -14.44 65.75 -77.83
CA PRO A 13 -14.62 66.10 -79.24
C PRO A 13 -15.65 67.24 -79.41
N LEU A 14 -15.46 68.06 -80.44
CA LEU A 14 -16.42 69.10 -80.81
C LEU A 14 -17.80 68.50 -81.12
N LYS A 15 -18.87 69.14 -80.64
CA LYS A 15 -20.24 68.73 -81.00
C LYS A 15 -20.51 69.09 -82.46
N THR A 16 -21.21 68.21 -83.18
CA THR A 16 -21.60 68.40 -84.59
C THR A 16 -22.34 69.73 -84.83
N LEU A 17 -23.14 70.19 -83.87
CA LEU A 17 -23.82 71.49 -83.94
C LEU A 17 -22.85 72.68 -83.96
N ASP A 18 -21.77 72.65 -83.17
CA ASP A 18 -20.79 73.76 -83.13
C ASP A 18 -19.96 73.83 -84.43
N ILE A 19 -19.77 72.68 -85.10
CA ILE A 19 -19.17 72.59 -86.44
C ILE A 19 -20.11 73.22 -87.50
N ILE A 20 -21.40 72.88 -87.46
CA ILE A 20 -22.42 73.39 -88.40
C ILE A 20 -22.58 74.91 -88.27
N PHE A 21 -22.64 75.44 -87.04
CA PHE A 21 -22.89 76.86 -86.78
C PHE A 21 -21.63 77.75 -86.72
N ARG A 22 -20.43 77.22 -87.02
CA ARG A 22 -19.15 77.96 -87.15
C ARG A 22 -18.90 79.02 -86.07
N ARG A 23 -19.14 78.67 -84.80
CA ARG A 23 -18.94 79.58 -83.66
C ARG A 23 -17.47 79.99 -83.53
N ARG A 24 -17.18 81.30 -83.59
CA ARG A 24 -15.79 81.83 -83.69
C ARG A 24 -14.97 81.71 -82.40
N TYR A 25 -15.61 81.54 -81.25
CA TYR A 25 -14.93 81.37 -79.96
C TYR A 25 -15.28 80.01 -79.36
N VAL A 26 -14.38 79.05 -79.52
CA VAL A 26 -14.42 77.72 -78.87
C VAL A 26 -13.08 77.56 -78.13
N PRO A 27 -13.05 77.08 -76.88
CA PRO A 27 -11.80 76.92 -76.14
C PRO A 27 -10.84 75.95 -76.87
N ASN A 28 -9.55 76.26 -76.80
CA ASN A 28 -8.54 75.79 -77.74
C ASN A 28 -8.27 74.26 -77.63
N THR A 29 -8.87 73.45 -78.51
CA THR A 29 -8.68 71.99 -78.56
C THR A 29 -7.63 71.58 -79.61
N GLN A 30 -6.36 71.47 -79.21
CA GLN A 30 -5.27 71.11 -80.11
C GLN A 30 -5.27 69.61 -80.47
N HIS A 31 -5.95 69.32 -81.59
CA HIS A 31 -5.53 68.47 -82.71
C HIS A 31 -4.93 67.06 -82.51
N TYR A 32 -5.68 66.11 -83.09
CA TYR A 32 -5.27 64.82 -83.71
C TYR A 32 -4.67 63.69 -82.86
N PHE A 33 -5.42 62.58 -82.83
CA PHE A 33 -4.90 61.24 -82.54
C PHE A 33 -3.95 60.78 -83.66
N THR A 34 -2.67 60.56 -83.34
CA THR A 34 -1.77 59.72 -84.14
C THR A 34 -1.76 58.27 -83.66
N ASP A 35 -2.11 57.99 -82.40
CA ASP A 35 -2.07 56.64 -81.83
C ASP A 35 -3.38 56.27 -81.09
N ARG A 36 -4.02 55.17 -81.50
CA ARG A 36 -5.34 54.74 -80.98
C ARG A 36 -5.23 53.89 -79.69
N ARG A 37 -4.03 53.68 -79.15
CA ARG A 37 -3.75 52.71 -78.07
C ARG A 37 -4.23 53.11 -76.67
N HIS A 38 -4.63 54.36 -76.44
CA HIS A 38 -4.91 54.89 -75.08
C HIS A 38 -6.36 55.32 -74.81
N ALA A 39 -7.30 55.07 -75.74
CA ALA A 39 -8.70 55.52 -75.61
C ALA A 39 -9.67 54.47 -75.04
N VAL A 40 -9.22 53.25 -74.76
CA VAL A 40 -10.09 52.12 -74.37
C VAL A 40 -9.54 51.46 -73.11
N ARG A 41 -10.35 51.40 -72.04
CA ARG A 41 -10.04 50.59 -70.85
C ARG A 41 -10.13 49.10 -71.20
N LYS A 42 -9.26 48.27 -70.63
CA LYS A 42 -9.38 46.81 -70.75
C LYS A 42 -10.57 46.32 -69.90
N ASP A 43 -11.72 46.10 -70.54
CA ASP A 43 -12.79 45.33 -69.93
C ASP A 43 -12.51 43.84 -70.09
N GLU A 44 -12.28 43.16 -68.97
CA GLU A 44 -12.09 41.72 -68.92
C GLU A 44 -13.46 41.02 -68.98
N GLY A 45 -13.59 40.04 -69.88
CA GLY A 45 -14.84 39.32 -70.11
C GLY A 45 -15.34 39.41 -71.56
N LYS A 46 -14.71 38.64 -72.46
CA LYS A 46 -15.25 38.38 -73.80
C LYS A 46 -16.59 37.63 -73.67
N ARG A 47 -17.70 38.37 -73.61
CA ARG A 47 -19.03 37.80 -73.94
C ARG A 47 -18.93 37.21 -75.34
N LYS A 48 -19.37 35.96 -75.52
CA LYS A 48 -19.34 35.27 -76.81
C LYS A 48 -20.07 36.14 -77.83
N ALA A 49 -19.45 36.39 -78.98
CA ALA A 49 -20.12 37.10 -80.07
C ALA A 49 -21.22 36.20 -80.64
N GLU A 50 -22.46 36.65 -80.60
CA GLU A 50 -23.55 35.99 -81.32
C GLU A 50 -23.32 36.17 -82.83
N PRO A 51 -23.41 35.10 -83.64
CA PRO A 51 -22.90 35.10 -85.01
C PRO A 51 -23.66 36.03 -85.98
N PHE A 52 -24.83 36.54 -85.59
CA PHE A 52 -25.71 37.34 -86.46
C PHE A 52 -25.77 38.84 -86.06
N ARG A 53 -24.78 39.35 -85.33
CA ARG A 53 -24.79 40.76 -84.87
C ARG A 53 -24.36 41.75 -85.96
N ILE A 54 -25.33 42.17 -86.77
CA ILE A 54 -25.15 43.13 -87.88
C ILE A 54 -24.42 44.42 -87.41
N PRO A 55 -23.36 44.88 -88.12
CA PRO A 55 -22.66 46.12 -87.78
C PRO A 55 -23.56 47.36 -87.89
N ARG A 56 -23.55 48.21 -86.85
CA ARG A 56 -24.31 49.47 -86.81
C ARG A 56 -23.66 50.53 -87.70
N SER A 57 -23.99 50.51 -89.00
CA SER A 57 -23.61 51.56 -89.96
C SER A 57 -24.68 52.67 -90.04
N GLU A 58 -24.28 53.87 -90.47
CA GLU A 58 -25.23 55.00 -90.64
C GLU A 58 -26.33 54.69 -91.67
N LYS A 59 -26.00 53.91 -92.71
CA LYS A 59 -26.96 53.43 -93.73
C LYS A 59 -28.08 52.56 -93.15
N LEU A 60 -27.86 51.93 -91.99
CA LEU A 60 -28.84 51.10 -91.28
C LEU A 60 -29.55 51.84 -90.14
N LEU A 61 -29.25 53.12 -89.88
CA LEU A 61 -29.82 53.85 -88.74
C LEU A 61 -31.35 54.00 -88.81
N SER A 62 -31.91 54.11 -90.02
CA SER A 62 -33.36 54.11 -90.26
C SER A 62 -33.98 52.76 -89.92
N TYR A 63 -33.40 51.67 -90.40
CA TYR A 63 -33.85 50.31 -90.11
C TYR A 63 -33.73 49.98 -88.62
N ILE A 64 -32.63 50.36 -87.95
CA ILE A 64 -32.44 50.16 -86.51
C ILE A 64 -33.49 50.96 -85.71
N LYS A 65 -33.80 52.21 -86.09
CA LYS A 65 -34.89 52.97 -85.46
C LYS A 65 -36.25 52.30 -85.67
N TYR A 66 -36.51 51.76 -86.86
CA TYR A 66 -37.73 51.03 -87.17
C TYR A 66 -37.84 49.72 -86.37
N SER A 67 -36.78 48.91 -86.27
CA SER A 67 -36.76 47.68 -85.46
C SER A 67 -36.91 48.00 -83.96
N ASP A 68 -36.16 48.97 -83.43
CA ASP A 68 -36.29 49.46 -82.06
C ASP A 68 -37.73 49.93 -81.76
N GLN A 69 -38.42 50.52 -82.74
CA GLN A 69 -39.79 51.00 -82.61
C GLN A 69 -40.81 49.86 -82.70
N GLN A 70 -40.59 48.86 -83.57
CA GLN A 70 -41.43 47.66 -83.64
C GLN A 70 -41.25 46.76 -82.41
N GLU A 71 -40.04 46.60 -81.87
CA GLU A 71 -39.81 45.95 -80.57
C GLU A 71 -40.55 46.66 -79.44
N LYS A 72 -40.52 48.01 -79.39
CA LYS A 72 -41.28 48.79 -78.40
C LYS A 72 -42.80 48.62 -78.59
N ASN A 73 -43.29 48.55 -79.82
CA ASN A 73 -44.71 48.27 -80.10
C ASN A 73 -45.10 46.85 -79.70
N TYR A 74 -44.27 45.85 -79.96
CA TYR A 74 -44.46 44.47 -79.56
C TYR A 74 -44.43 44.31 -78.03
N MET A 75 -43.46 44.93 -77.35
CA MET A 75 -43.40 44.97 -75.89
C MET A 75 -44.61 45.67 -75.27
N ARG A 76 -45.13 46.75 -75.88
CA ARG A 76 -46.40 47.38 -75.47
C ARG A 76 -47.57 46.39 -75.59
N LYS A 77 -47.73 45.74 -76.75
CA LYS A 77 -48.76 44.69 -76.97
C LYS A 77 -48.65 43.56 -75.93
N ARG A 78 -47.42 43.10 -75.63
CA ARG A 78 -47.14 42.06 -74.62
C ARG A 78 -47.43 42.53 -73.19
N LEU A 79 -47.18 43.80 -72.86
CA LEU A 79 -47.51 44.36 -71.54
C LEU A 79 -49.04 44.44 -71.33
N THR A 80 -49.80 44.82 -72.36
CA THR A 80 -51.27 44.93 -72.32
C THR A 80 -52.02 43.60 -72.29
N GLN A 81 -51.37 42.47 -72.56
CA GLN A 81 -52.00 41.15 -72.45
C GLN A 81 -52.25 40.76 -70.97
N PRO A 82 -53.37 40.07 -70.67
CA PRO A 82 -53.63 39.52 -69.34
C PRO A 82 -52.60 38.45 -68.98
N LEU A 83 -52.37 38.22 -67.68
CA LEU A 83 -51.21 37.44 -67.20
C LEU A 83 -51.17 35.99 -67.73
N HIS A 84 -52.32 35.37 -67.97
CA HIS A 84 -52.43 34.01 -68.53
C HIS A 84 -52.15 33.93 -70.05
N MET A 85 -52.10 35.06 -70.77
CA MET A 85 -51.73 35.14 -72.20
C MET A 85 -50.29 35.60 -72.43
N LYS A 86 -49.48 35.78 -71.36
CA LYS A 86 -48.10 36.24 -71.48
C LYS A 86 -47.17 35.07 -71.76
N ASP A 87 -46.79 34.91 -73.02
CA ASP A 87 -45.95 33.80 -73.50
C ASP A 87 -44.62 33.67 -72.73
N ASN A 88 -44.35 32.44 -72.29
CA ASN A 88 -43.05 31.99 -71.81
C ASN A 88 -42.02 31.96 -72.96
N LEU A 89 -40.72 32.11 -72.63
CA LEU A 89 -39.63 32.20 -73.62
C LEU A 89 -39.65 31.05 -74.65
N ARG A 90 -40.01 29.84 -74.21
CA ARG A 90 -40.08 28.62 -75.02
C ARG A 90 -41.30 28.55 -75.95
N MET A 91 -42.36 29.32 -75.68
CA MET A 91 -43.57 29.41 -76.51
C MET A 91 -43.45 30.53 -77.54
N ALA A 92 -42.85 31.67 -77.16
CA ALA A 92 -42.53 32.76 -78.09
C ALA A 92 -41.56 32.32 -79.22
N ALA A 93 -40.71 31.32 -78.95
CA ALA A 93 -39.79 30.73 -79.93
C ALA A 93 -40.45 29.74 -80.90
N THR A 94 -41.64 29.20 -80.59
CA THR A 94 -42.32 28.17 -81.40
C THR A 94 -43.56 28.69 -82.14
N ARG A 95 -44.10 29.85 -81.75
CA ARG A 95 -45.11 30.57 -82.53
C ARG A 95 -44.55 31.08 -83.87
N ASP A 96 -45.44 31.15 -84.87
CA ASP A 96 -45.27 31.76 -86.19
C ASP A 96 -44.10 31.22 -87.03
N ILE A 97 -43.58 30.02 -86.74
CA ILE A 97 -42.53 29.36 -87.56
C ILE A 97 -42.98 29.16 -89.01
N SER A 98 -44.27 28.83 -89.24
CA SER A 98 -44.85 28.67 -90.58
C SER A 98 -44.85 29.98 -91.37
N GLU A 99 -45.24 31.10 -90.75
CA GLU A 99 -45.24 32.42 -91.40
C GLU A 99 -43.81 32.93 -91.66
N ARG A 100 -42.87 32.68 -90.73
CA ARG A 100 -41.46 33.09 -90.87
C ARG A 100 -40.67 32.26 -91.88
N LEU A 101 -41.17 31.08 -92.28
CA LEU A 101 -40.58 30.22 -93.31
C LEU A 101 -41.35 30.27 -94.64
N PHE A 102 -42.48 30.99 -94.72
CA PHE A 102 -43.23 31.14 -95.95
C PHE A 102 -42.51 32.08 -96.92
N ILE A 103 -41.85 31.50 -97.91
CA ILE A 103 -41.34 32.22 -99.08
C ILE A 103 -42.43 32.11 -100.15
N GLU A 104 -43.03 33.23 -100.50
CA GLU A 104 -44.02 33.31 -101.57
C GLU A 104 -43.31 33.11 -102.92
N GLU A 105 -43.61 32.01 -103.61
CA GLU A 105 -42.96 31.67 -104.88
C GLU A 105 -43.30 32.72 -105.95
N THR A 106 -42.29 33.43 -106.45
CA THR A 106 -42.47 34.45 -107.48
C THR A 106 -42.89 33.77 -108.78
N SER A 107 -44.15 33.95 -109.17
CA SER A 107 -44.71 33.37 -110.39
C SER A 107 -43.89 33.76 -111.62
N ASP A 108 -43.38 32.79 -112.35
CA ASP A 108 -42.44 32.95 -113.49
C ASP A 108 -43.15 33.44 -114.78
N SER A 109 -44.13 34.33 -114.61
CA SER A 109 -44.92 34.91 -115.69
C SER A 109 -44.10 36.00 -116.39
N VAL A 110 -43.48 35.66 -117.52
CA VAL A 110 -42.91 36.62 -118.46
C VAL A 110 -44.04 37.52 -118.97
N ARG A 111 -44.21 38.70 -118.35
CA ARG A 111 -45.18 39.72 -118.77
C ARG A 111 -44.76 40.33 -120.11
N ALA A 112 -45.19 39.72 -121.20
CA ALA A 112 -45.25 40.38 -122.49
C ALA A 112 -46.13 41.64 -122.37
N VAL A 113 -45.65 42.78 -122.87
CA VAL A 113 -46.39 44.05 -122.81
C VAL A 113 -47.45 44.04 -123.91
N VAL A 114 -48.64 43.56 -123.56
CA VAL A 114 -49.81 43.47 -124.46
C VAL A 114 -50.88 44.53 -124.12
N GLU A 115 -50.93 45.00 -122.88
CA GLU A 115 -51.84 46.06 -122.43
C GLU A 115 -51.31 47.45 -122.85
N ILE A 116 -51.63 47.85 -124.08
CA ILE A 116 -51.56 49.25 -124.51
C ILE A 116 -52.69 50.02 -123.82
N HIS A 117 -52.37 51.09 -123.08
CA HIS A 117 -53.35 51.90 -122.34
C HIS A 117 -54.44 52.42 -123.30
N PRO A 118 -55.75 52.35 -122.96
CA PRO A 118 -56.83 52.67 -123.90
C PRO A 118 -56.79 54.10 -124.43
N GLU A 119 -56.22 55.04 -123.68
CA GLU A 119 -56.01 56.42 -124.13
C GLU A 119 -55.03 56.55 -125.31
N PHE A 120 -54.11 55.59 -125.50
CA PHE A 120 -53.06 55.64 -126.52
C PHE A 120 -53.62 55.85 -127.92
N TYR A 121 -54.69 55.14 -128.27
CA TYR A 121 -55.36 55.30 -129.57
C TYR A 121 -56.13 56.63 -129.66
N SER A 122 -56.81 57.05 -128.58
CA SER A 122 -57.53 58.34 -128.54
C SER A 122 -56.65 59.59 -128.64
N VAL A 123 -55.35 59.46 -128.39
CA VAL A 123 -54.36 60.55 -128.55
C VAL A 123 -53.81 60.63 -129.98
N ILE A 124 -53.90 59.53 -130.73
CA ILE A 124 -53.39 59.42 -132.11
C ILE A 124 -54.47 59.79 -133.14
N GLU A 125 -55.74 59.48 -132.88
CA GLU A 125 -56.84 59.88 -133.76
C GLU A 125 -57.11 61.41 -133.68
N GLY A 126 -56.92 62.10 -134.80
CA GLY A 126 -57.33 63.50 -134.97
C GLY A 126 -56.32 64.58 -134.58
N ARG A 127 -55.08 64.23 -134.19
CA ARG A 127 -53.98 65.21 -134.02
C ARG A 127 -52.77 64.86 -134.88
N PRO A 128 -52.17 65.81 -135.61
CA PRO A 128 -50.93 65.54 -136.33
C PRO A 128 -49.82 65.21 -135.33
N LEU A 129 -49.11 64.10 -135.57
CA LEU A 129 -47.93 63.73 -134.79
C LEU A 129 -46.90 64.87 -134.85
N ARG A 130 -46.61 65.48 -133.69
CA ARG A 130 -45.59 66.52 -133.56
C ARG A 130 -44.24 65.94 -133.98
N CYS A 131 -43.67 66.46 -135.06
CA CYS A 131 -42.43 65.96 -135.65
C CYS A 131 -41.32 65.81 -134.59
N PHE A 132 -40.53 64.74 -134.71
CA PHE A 132 -39.58 64.28 -133.68
C PHE A 132 -38.32 65.16 -133.53
N ASP A 133 -38.26 66.31 -134.22
CA ASP A 133 -37.11 67.22 -134.30
C ASP A 133 -36.95 68.14 -133.08
N ASP A 134 -37.64 67.86 -131.97
CA ASP A 134 -37.44 68.56 -130.70
C ASP A 134 -36.15 68.05 -130.02
N ILE A 135 -35.01 68.62 -130.42
CA ILE A 135 -33.63 68.26 -130.05
C ILE A 135 -33.46 67.99 -128.54
N LYS A 136 -34.25 68.66 -127.68
CA LYS A 136 -34.22 68.47 -126.23
C LYS A 136 -34.63 67.06 -125.81
N VAL A 137 -35.61 66.45 -126.48
CA VAL A 137 -36.07 65.08 -126.23
C VAL A 137 -34.99 64.08 -126.67
N TYR A 138 -34.42 64.27 -127.86
CA TYR A 138 -33.32 63.45 -128.38
C TYR A 138 -32.10 63.44 -127.45
N ILE A 139 -31.65 64.62 -126.99
CA ILE A 139 -30.56 64.74 -126.02
C ILE A 139 -30.91 64.05 -124.69
N ASN A 140 -32.16 64.11 -124.24
CA ASN A 140 -32.55 63.47 -122.99
C ASN A 140 -32.64 61.94 -123.11
N ASN A 141 -33.08 61.42 -124.26
CA ASN A 141 -33.10 59.99 -124.56
C ASN A 141 -31.68 59.41 -124.72
N ILE A 142 -30.74 60.18 -125.28
CA ILE A 142 -29.31 59.82 -125.27
C ILE A 142 -28.79 59.78 -123.82
N ARG A 143 -29.19 60.74 -122.98
CA ARG A 143 -28.76 60.80 -121.57
C ARG A 143 -29.32 59.63 -120.75
N SER A 144 -30.58 59.24 -120.94
CA SER A 144 -31.15 58.05 -120.28
C SER A 144 -30.47 56.79 -120.78
N TYR A 145 -30.33 56.59 -122.09
CA TYR A 145 -29.64 55.42 -122.66
C TYR A 145 -28.19 55.29 -122.17
N ALA A 146 -27.46 56.41 -122.02
CA ALA A 146 -26.13 56.42 -121.43
C ALA A 146 -26.13 56.01 -119.94
N MET A 147 -27.09 56.50 -119.16
CA MET A 147 -27.28 56.13 -117.74
C MET A 147 -27.70 54.67 -117.57
N ASP A 148 -28.62 54.16 -118.40
CA ASP A 148 -29.07 52.78 -118.38
C ASP A 148 -27.92 51.83 -118.75
N ARG A 149 -27.12 52.19 -119.77
CA ARG A 149 -25.88 51.48 -120.12
C ARG A 149 -24.86 51.49 -118.98
N GLN A 150 -24.72 52.60 -118.24
CA GLN A 150 -23.86 52.68 -117.06
C GLN A 150 -24.38 51.82 -115.89
N GLN A 151 -25.70 51.79 -115.65
CA GLN A 151 -26.31 50.92 -114.66
C GLN A 151 -26.17 49.44 -115.02
N ILE A 152 -26.33 49.07 -116.29
CA ILE A 152 -26.11 47.71 -116.79
C ILE A 152 -24.63 47.30 -116.60
N GLY A 153 -23.68 48.20 -116.87
CA GLY A 153 -22.26 47.99 -116.56
C GLY A 153 -22.04 47.69 -115.07
N TYR A 154 -22.49 48.60 -114.20
CA TYR A 154 -22.34 48.46 -112.75
C TYR A 154 -23.00 47.18 -112.19
N ARG A 155 -24.16 46.78 -112.72
CA ARG A 155 -24.80 45.50 -112.33
C ARG A 155 -23.99 44.28 -112.79
N ARG A 156 -23.38 44.31 -113.98
CA ARG A 156 -22.49 43.24 -114.46
C ARG A 156 -21.22 43.15 -113.61
N ASP A 157 -20.63 44.28 -113.23
CA ASP A 157 -19.46 44.31 -112.33
C ASP A 157 -19.80 43.74 -110.93
N LEU A 158 -21.00 44.01 -110.41
CA LEU A 158 -21.48 43.41 -109.17
C LEU A 158 -21.69 41.90 -109.28
N ILE A 159 -22.33 41.40 -110.35
CA ILE A 159 -22.51 39.95 -110.60
C ILE A 159 -21.13 39.27 -110.67
N LEU A 160 -20.21 39.82 -111.47
CA LEU A 160 -18.87 39.27 -111.66
C LEU A 160 -18.03 39.26 -110.38
N ASN A 161 -18.31 40.16 -109.42
CA ASN A 161 -17.69 40.13 -108.09
C ASN A 161 -18.36 39.12 -107.14
N ILE A 162 -19.68 38.88 -107.27
CA ILE A 162 -20.38 37.81 -106.54
C ILE A 162 -19.87 36.44 -107.02
N ASP A 163 -19.76 36.22 -108.33
CA ASP A 163 -19.23 34.98 -108.91
C ASP A 163 -17.81 34.68 -108.41
N LYS A 164 -16.95 35.70 -108.29
CA LYS A 164 -15.62 35.58 -107.68
C LYS A 164 -15.69 35.19 -106.20
N SER A 165 -16.54 35.83 -105.40
CA SER A 165 -16.72 35.49 -103.97
C SER A 165 -17.15 34.03 -103.80
N ILE A 166 -18.13 33.58 -104.60
CA ILE A 166 -18.61 32.20 -104.59
C ILE A 166 -17.48 31.22 -104.96
N MET A 167 -16.69 31.53 -105.99
CA MET A 167 -15.53 30.72 -106.35
C MET A 167 -14.49 30.67 -105.23
N GLU A 168 -14.12 31.82 -104.65
CA GLU A 168 -13.16 31.91 -103.54
C GLU A 168 -13.63 31.10 -102.32
N GLU A 169 -14.86 31.33 -101.86
CA GLU A 169 -15.52 30.59 -100.77
C GLU A 169 -15.58 29.09 -101.04
N SER A 170 -15.87 28.67 -102.28
CA SER A 170 -15.86 27.24 -102.64
C SER A 170 -14.46 26.62 -102.51
N THR A 171 -13.39 27.37 -102.82
CA THR A 171 -12.03 26.87 -102.61
C THR A 171 -11.68 26.76 -101.13
N GLU A 172 -12.17 27.68 -100.28
CA GLU A 172 -11.95 27.61 -98.84
C GLU A 172 -12.73 26.44 -98.21
N HIS A 173 -13.99 26.27 -98.60
CA HIS A 173 -14.81 25.13 -98.18
C HIS A 173 -14.14 23.80 -98.52
N ASN A 174 -13.65 23.63 -99.76
CA ASN A 174 -12.96 22.42 -100.19
C ASN A 174 -11.67 22.15 -99.39
N LYS A 175 -10.86 23.18 -99.09
CA LYS A 175 -9.68 23.07 -98.20
C LYS A 175 -10.07 22.63 -96.78
N ILE A 176 -11.18 23.14 -96.25
CA ILE A 176 -11.71 22.77 -94.91
C ILE A 176 -12.18 21.31 -94.93
N VAL A 177 -12.92 20.88 -95.94
CA VAL A 177 -13.41 19.49 -96.10
C VAL A 177 -12.24 18.50 -96.23
N GLU A 178 -11.19 18.84 -96.97
CA GLU A 178 -9.97 18.03 -97.01
C GLU A 178 -9.30 17.92 -95.63
N ASN A 179 -9.14 19.04 -94.92
CA ASN A 179 -8.54 19.02 -93.58
C ASN A 179 -9.37 18.17 -92.60
N LEU A 180 -10.70 18.26 -92.64
CA LEU A 180 -11.58 17.39 -91.83
C LEU A 180 -11.39 15.90 -92.17
N LYS A 181 -11.31 15.54 -93.46
CA LYS A 181 -11.01 14.15 -93.89
C LYS A 181 -9.65 13.67 -93.35
N ARG A 182 -8.61 14.51 -93.39
CA ARG A 182 -7.28 14.22 -92.84
C ARG A 182 -7.33 14.04 -91.31
N HIS A 183 -8.08 14.89 -90.59
CA HIS A 183 -8.26 14.75 -89.14
C HIS A 183 -8.99 13.46 -88.75
N ILE A 184 -10.04 13.06 -89.48
CA ILE A 184 -10.76 11.80 -89.25
C ILE A 184 -9.83 10.59 -89.44
N GLN A 185 -9.04 10.57 -90.53
CA GLN A 185 -8.05 9.51 -90.78
C GLN A 185 -6.98 9.43 -89.68
N ASN A 186 -6.50 10.58 -89.19
CA ASN A 186 -5.53 10.62 -88.10
C ASN A 186 -6.12 10.16 -86.76
N PHE A 187 -7.39 10.47 -86.48
CA PHE A 187 -8.08 9.98 -85.28
C PHE A 187 -8.33 8.46 -85.34
N GLN A 188 -8.71 7.94 -86.51
CA GLN A 188 -8.82 6.48 -86.74
C GLN A 188 -7.47 5.77 -86.52
N LYS A 189 -6.36 6.30 -87.05
CA LYS A 189 -5.01 5.78 -86.78
C LYS A 189 -4.70 5.76 -85.29
N PHE A 190 -4.92 6.88 -84.60
CA PHE A 190 -4.70 7.02 -83.16
C PHE A 190 -5.48 5.96 -82.34
N LEU A 191 -6.78 5.78 -82.63
CA LEU A 191 -7.59 4.76 -81.97
C LEU A 191 -7.05 3.33 -82.22
N THR A 192 -6.63 3.01 -83.44
CA THR A 192 -6.06 1.67 -83.73
C THR A 192 -4.70 1.45 -83.07
N GLU A 193 -3.91 2.50 -82.86
CA GLU A 193 -2.66 2.43 -82.11
C GLU A 193 -2.90 2.25 -80.61
N ASP A 194 -3.82 3.00 -80.02
CA ASP A 194 -4.09 2.90 -78.58
C ASP A 194 -4.75 1.57 -78.22
N TYR A 195 -5.65 1.06 -79.07
CA TYR A 195 -6.18 -0.31 -78.94
C TYR A 195 -5.06 -1.36 -78.98
N LYS A 196 -4.10 -1.25 -79.93
CA LYS A 196 -2.93 -2.15 -79.97
C LYS A 196 -2.08 -2.04 -78.71
N LYS A 197 -1.85 -0.83 -78.19
CA LYS A 197 -1.12 -0.57 -76.93
C LYS A 197 -1.87 -1.14 -75.72
N ALA A 198 -3.20 -1.09 -75.70
CA ALA A 198 -4.04 -1.69 -74.67
C ALA A 198 -3.96 -3.22 -74.69
N CYS A 199 -4.14 -3.87 -75.84
CA CYS A 199 -4.00 -5.32 -75.97
C CYS A 199 -2.59 -5.82 -75.61
N GLN A 200 -1.54 -5.04 -75.91
CA GLN A 200 -0.17 -5.33 -75.47
C GLN A 200 0.06 -5.15 -73.95
N LYS A 201 -0.74 -4.33 -73.26
CA LYS A 201 -0.71 -4.23 -71.79
C LYS A 201 -1.47 -5.41 -71.16
N VAL A 202 -2.66 -5.73 -71.67
CA VAL A 202 -3.49 -6.86 -71.19
C VAL A 202 -2.73 -8.18 -71.33
N SER A 203 -2.22 -8.50 -72.51
CA SER A 203 -1.44 -9.74 -72.74
C SER A 203 -0.11 -9.84 -71.98
N LYS A 204 0.42 -8.72 -71.46
CA LYS A 204 1.54 -8.73 -70.49
C LYS A 204 1.05 -8.99 -69.07
N ALA A 205 -0.07 -8.37 -68.67
CA ALA A 205 -0.69 -8.60 -67.36
C ALA A 205 -1.17 -10.05 -67.20
N GLU A 206 -1.78 -10.64 -68.23
CA GLU A 206 -2.20 -12.06 -68.26
C GLU A 206 -1.01 -13.01 -68.08
N LYS A 207 0.12 -12.75 -68.75
CA LYS A 207 1.35 -13.53 -68.57
C LYS A 207 1.89 -13.43 -67.14
N LEU A 208 2.07 -12.21 -66.62
CA LEU A 208 2.52 -11.98 -65.25
C LEU A 208 1.55 -12.60 -64.21
N TYR A 209 0.25 -12.59 -64.47
CA TYR A 209 -0.74 -13.26 -63.63
C TYR A 209 -0.57 -14.79 -63.67
N SER A 210 -0.36 -15.39 -64.85
CA SER A 210 -0.11 -16.83 -64.97
C SER A 210 1.19 -17.26 -64.27
N GLU A 211 2.25 -16.45 -64.37
CA GLU A 211 3.52 -16.64 -63.66
C GLU A 211 3.34 -16.52 -62.15
N LEU A 212 2.57 -15.54 -61.67
CA LEU A 212 2.23 -15.36 -60.25
C LEU A 212 1.43 -16.55 -59.71
N VAL A 213 0.43 -17.04 -60.45
CA VAL A 213 -0.35 -18.23 -60.06
C VAL A 213 0.55 -19.47 -59.97
N ALA A 214 1.45 -19.68 -60.94
CA ALA A 214 2.42 -20.76 -60.90
C ALA A 214 3.43 -20.65 -59.75
N LYS A 215 3.81 -19.41 -59.36
CA LYS A 215 4.64 -19.17 -58.17
C LYS A 215 3.88 -19.37 -56.87
N ASN A 216 2.59 -19.03 -56.82
CA ASN A 216 1.74 -19.27 -55.67
C ASN A 216 1.49 -20.77 -55.44
N SER A 217 1.29 -21.57 -56.49
CA SER A 217 1.18 -23.03 -56.35
C SER A 217 2.51 -23.67 -55.91
N GLN A 218 3.67 -23.16 -56.37
CA GLN A 218 4.97 -23.54 -55.82
C GLN A 218 5.07 -23.19 -54.33
N PHE A 219 4.72 -21.97 -53.92
CA PHE A 219 4.73 -21.56 -52.51
C PHE A 219 3.82 -22.42 -51.63
N LEU A 220 2.58 -22.68 -52.06
CA LEU A 220 1.66 -23.56 -51.34
C LEU A 220 2.21 -25.00 -51.23
N SER A 221 2.93 -25.51 -52.24
CA SER A 221 3.60 -26.80 -52.15
C SER A 221 4.70 -26.80 -51.07
N TYR A 222 5.52 -25.75 -51.00
CA TYR A 222 6.53 -25.60 -49.93
C TYR A 222 5.91 -25.49 -48.54
N VAL A 223 4.82 -24.73 -48.38
CA VAL A 223 4.07 -24.64 -47.12
C VAL A 223 3.51 -26.01 -46.72
N SER A 224 2.97 -26.79 -47.67
CA SER A 224 2.46 -28.14 -47.37
C SER A 224 3.58 -29.12 -46.98
N THR A 225 4.76 -29.05 -47.61
CA THR A 225 5.91 -29.86 -47.18
C THR A 225 6.45 -29.43 -45.82
N LEU A 226 6.44 -28.13 -45.52
CA LEU A 226 6.91 -27.59 -44.25
C LEU A 226 5.97 -28.00 -43.09
N THR A 227 4.65 -27.88 -43.26
CA THR A 227 3.70 -28.35 -42.23
C THR A 227 3.77 -29.86 -42.02
N LEU A 228 3.99 -30.64 -43.09
CA LEU A 228 4.23 -32.09 -42.99
C LEU A 228 5.50 -32.41 -42.20
N LEU A 229 6.62 -31.73 -42.49
CA LEU A 229 7.88 -31.90 -41.75
C LEU A 229 7.74 -31.51 -40.27
N ASN A 230 7.06 -30.39 -39.99
CA ASN A 230 6.79 -29.93 -38.62
C ASN A 230 5.98 -30.98 -37.83
N ASN A 231 4.93 -31.54 -38.44
CA ASN A 231 4.13 -32.61 -37.83
C ASN A 231 4.94 -33.90 -37.59
N ILE A 232 5.90 -34.22 -38.47
CA ILE A 232 6.85 -35.32 -38.25
C ILE A 232 7.77 -35.00 -37.07
N ILE A 233 8.32 -33.79 -36.97
CA ILE A 233 9.22 -33.37 -35.87
C ILE A 233 8.49 -33.45 -34.53
N PHE A 234 7.29 -32.87 -34.40
CA PHE A 234 6.50 -32.96 -33.17
C PHE A 234 6.19 -34.42 -32.77
N LYS A 235 5.84 -35.28 -33.74
CA LYS A 235 5.58 -36.71 -33.47
C LYS A 235 6.86 -37.44 -33.02
N LEU A 236 8.01 -37.15 -33.64
CA LEU A 236 9.29 -37.75 -33.26
C LEU A 236 9.74 -37.28 -31.88
N ASP A 237 9.54 -36.00 -31.53
CA ASP A 237 9.94 -35.48 -30.23
C ASP A 237 9.03 -35.98 -29.09
N ALA A 238 7.71 -36.11 -29.34
CA ALA A 238 6.80 -36.78 -28.41
C ALA A 238 7.21 -38.25 -28.15
N ILE A 239 7.58 -38.99 -29.20
CA ILE A 239 8.11 -40.36 -29.07
C ILE A 239 9.44 -40.36 -28.30
N ARG A 240 10.34 -39.41 -28.58
CA ARG A 240 11.62 -39.22 -27.88
C ARG A 240 11.44 -38.89 -26.40
N GLY A 241 10.44 -38.08 -26.03
CA GLY A 241 10.07 -37.79 -24.64
C GLY A 241 9.64 -39.05 -23.89
N VAL A 242 8.74 -39.84 -24.48
CA VAL A 242 8.33 -41.14 -23.93
C VAL A 242 9.53 -42.11 -23.80
N LEU A 243 10.41 -42.17 -24.80
CA LEU A 243 11.63 -42.99 -24.74
C LEU A 243 12.64 -42.49 -23.68
N LYS A 244 12.75 -41.17 -23.45
CA LYS A 244 13.55 -40.61 -22.34
C LYS A 244 12.97 -41.03 -20.98
N ILE A 245 11.64 -41.03 -20.81
CA ILE A 245 10.98 -41.49 -19.59
C ILE A 245 11.22 -43.00 -19.38
N TYR A 246 11.06 -43.83 -20.41
CA TYR A 246 11.39 -45.25 -20.32
C TYR A 246 12.87 -45.51 -20.04
N ARG A 247 13.79 -44.72 -20.60
CA ARG A 247 15.22 -44.76 -20.24
C ARG A 247 15.42 -44.44 -18.75
N ARG A 248 14.86 -43.32 -18.26
CA ARG A 248 14.94 -42.92 -16.83
C ARG A 248 14.39 -44.04 -15.92
N PHE A 249 13.27 -44.66 -16.29
CA PHE A 249 12.69 -45.79 -15.55
C PHE A 249 13.59 -47.04 -15.56
N LEU A 250 14.11 -47.46 -16.72
CA LEU A 250 14.98 -48.65 -16.82
C LEU A 250 16.31 -48.45 -16.08
N LEU A 251 16.86 -47.23 -16.08
CA LEU A 251 17.98 -46.86 -15.20
C LEU A 251 17.57 -46.97 -13.72
N PHE A 252 16.40 -46.43 -13.35
CA PHE A 252 15.89 -46.47 -11.97
C PHE A 252 15.54 -47.88 -11.44
N VAL A 253 15.32 -48.87 -12.31
CA VAL A 253 15.15 -50.27 -11.89
C VAL A 253 16.48 -51.03 -11.85
N ALA A 254 17.46 -50.71 -12.71
CA ALA A 254 18.72 -51.45 -12.81
C ALA A 254 19.52 -51.45 -11.48
N PRO A 255 20.31 -52.50 -11.16
CA PRO A 255 21.04 -52.58 -9.89
C PRO A 255 21.95 -51.39 -9.61
N LEU A 256 22.07 -51.00 -8.34
CA LEU A 256 22.82 -49.81 -7.91
C LEU A 256 24.29 -49.84 -8.38
N SER A 257 24.95 -51.00 -8.31
CA SER A 257 26.32 -51.22 -8.79
C SER A 257 26.50 -51.02 -10.29
N TRP A 258 25.44 -51.20 -11.09
CA TRP A 258 25.45 -50.93 -12.52
C TRP A 258 25.14 -49.44 -12.79
N ARG A 259 24.20 -48.84 -12.06
CA ARG A 259 23.94 -47.39 -12.10
C ARG A 259 25.19 -46.56 -11.80
N GLN A 260 25.97 -46.91 -10.77
CA GLN A 260 27.20 -46.18 -10.40
C GLN A 260 28.23 -46.05 -11.54
N ILE A 261 28.18 -46.92 -12.55
CA ILE A 261 29.09 -46.92 -13.71
C ILE A 261 28.51 -46.12 -14.90
N TYR A 262 27.18 -46.18 -15.10
CA TYR A 262 26.51 -45.76 -16.34
C TYR A 262 25.44 -44.65 -16.18
N ASP A 263 25.13 -44.23 -14.95
CA ASP A 263 24.18 -43.16 -14.62
C ASP A 263 24.93 -41.86 -14.30
N GLU A 264 24.70 -40.82 -15.10
CA GLU A 264 25.38 -39.53 -14.98
C GLU A 264 25.05 -38.78 -13.67
N THR A 265 23.94 -39.11 -13.01
CA THR A 265 23.54 -38.48 -11.73
C THR A 265 24.23 -39.12 -10.51
N LEU A 266 24.64 -40.38 -10.63
CA LEU A 266 25.23 -41.20 -9.56
C LEU A 266 26.71 -41.52 -9.79
N ARG A 267 27.26 -41.21 -10.97
CA ARG A 267 28.68 -41.35 -11.29
C ARG A 267 29.52 -40.64 -10.23
N ASP A 268 30.55 -41.34 -9.76
CA ASP A 268 31.52 -40.87 -8.76
C ASP A 268 30.92 -40.47 -7.39
N ARG A 269 29.62 -40.73 -7.14
CA ARG A 269 28.91 -40.39 -5.90
C ARG A 269 28.63 -41.64 -5.06
N VAL A 270 29.55 -41.94 -4.12
CA VAL A 270 29.29 -42.90 -3.03
C VAL A 270 28.34 -42.27 -2.00
N ARG A 271 27.04 -42.23 -2.33
CA ARG A 271 25.97 -41.87 -1.38
C ARG A 271 25.11 -43.10 -1.08
N SER A 272 24.55 -43.10 0.14
CA SER A 272 23.62 -44.11 0.63
C SER A 272 22.30 -44.07 -0.14
N ILE A 273 21.41 -45.03 0.15
CA ILE A 273 20.14 -45.26 -0.55
C ILE A 273 19.11 -44.18 -0.20
N GLN A 274 19.39 -42.93 -0.59
CA GLN A 274 18.44 -41.83 -0.61
C GLN A 274 17.65 -41.92 -1.91
N PHE A 275 16.50 -42.62 -1.85
CA PHE A 275 15.52 -42.57 -2.93
C PHE A 275 14.92 -41.16 -2.98
N GLU A 276 15.47 -40.29 -3.84
CA GLU A 276 14.71 -39.14 -4.33
C GLU A 276 13.50 -39.70 -5.10
N SER A 277 12.33 -39.64 -4.48
CA SER A 277 11.05 -40.09 -5.05
C SER A 277 10.50 -39.09 -6.07
N GLY A 278 11.37 -38.65 -6.98
CA GLY A 278 11.02 -37.85 -8.14
C GLY A 278 9.99 -38.61 -8.98
N GLN A 279 8.82 -38.00 -9.15
CA GLN A 279 7.78 -38.57 -10.00
C GLN A 279 8.31 -38.62 -11.44
N PHE A 280 8.10 -39.74 -12.15
CA PHE A 280 8.34 -39.84 -13.59
C PHE A 280 7.24 -39.09 -14.35
N ALA A 281 7.17 -37.77 -14.14
CA ALA A 281 6.28 -36.90 -14.87
C ALA A 281 6.60 -36.98 -16.37
N THR A 282 5.55 -36.99 -17.17
CA THR A 282 5.60 -36.33 -18.47
C THR A 282 5.77 -34.84 -18.22
N ASP A 283 6.70 -34.20 -18.92
CA ASP A 283 6.86 -32.76 -18.90
C ASP A 283 5.59 -32.14 -19.54
N ASN A 284 4.63 -31.74 -18.69
CA ASN A 284 3.28 -31.34 -19.11
C ASN A 284 3.21 -29.91 -19.67
N ASP A 285 4.32 -29.17 -19.64
CA ASP A 285 4.48 -27.85 -20.26
C ASP A 285 4.60 -27.95 -21.80
N LEU A 286 3.55 -28.50 -22.40
CA LEU A 286 3.31 -28.58 -23.84
C LEU A 286 3.31 -27.21 -24.54
N VAL A 287 3.34 -26.11 -23.78
CA VAL A 287 3.27 -24.72 -24.25
C VAL A 287 4.63 -24.22 -24.73
N ASP A 288 5.70 -24.41 -23.95
CA ASP A 288 7.06 -23.99 -24.35
C ASP A 288 7.65 -24.90 -25.44
N THR A 289 7.15 -26.13 -25.57
CA THR A 289 7.55 -27.10 -26.61
C THR A 289 6.89 -26.87 -27.98
N LEU A 290 6.05 -25.84 -28.16
CA LEU A 290 5.47 -25.53 -29.49
C LEU A 290 6.48 -24.88 -30.45
N ASP A 291 7.64 -24.46 -29.94
CA ASP A 291 8.70 -23.84 -30.71
C ASP A 291 9.65 -24.89 -31.34
N ILE A 292 9.49 -25.10 -32.64
CA ILE A 292 10.21 -26.12 -33.41
C ILE A 292 11.71 -25.82 -33.47
N ASP A 293 12.12 -24.55 -33.51
CA ASP A 293 13.53 -24.21 -33.55
C ASP A 293 14.20 -24.52 -32.20
N LYS A 294 13.51 -24.31 -31.07
CA LYS A 294 13.98 -24.78 -29.75
C LYS A 294 14.05 -26.31 -29.64
N ILE A 295 13.09 -27.05 -30.21
CA ILE A 295 13.17 -28.53 -30.30
C ILE A 295 14.42 -28.94 -31.09
N ILE A 296 14.67 -28.29 -32.23
CA ILE A 296 15.83 -28.57 -33.07
C ILE A 296 17.15 -28.19 -32.38
N GLU A 297 17.21 -27.08 -31.63
CA GLU A 297 18.41 -26.68 -30.90
C GLU A 297 18.72 -27.59 -29.70
N SER A 298 17.72 -27.92 -28.89
CA SER A 298 17.89 -28.90 -27.79
C SER A 298 18.28 -30.30 -28.33
N ALA A 299 17.72 -30.72 -29.48
CA ALA A 299 18.18 -31.91 -30.19
C ALA A 299 19.65 -31.80 -30.64
N LYS A 300 20.05 -30.69 -31.28
CA LYS A 300 21.45 -30.43 -31.69
C LYS A 300 22.43 -30.42 -30.50
N ILE A 301 21.99 -30.01 -29.32
CA ILE A 301 22.81 -30.02 -28.09
C ILE A 301 22.98 -31.46 -27.59
N GLU A 302 21.89 -32.22 -27.46
CA GLU A 302 21.96 -33.64 -27.04
C GLU A 302 22.74 -34.52 -28.04
N PHE A 303 22.62 -34.28 -29.36
CA PHE A 303 23.37 -35.04 -30.36
C PHE A 303 24.89 -34.78 -30.34
N LYS A 304 25.38 -33.69 -29.73
CA LYS A 304 26.82 -33.47 -29.52
C LYS A 304 27.38 -34.34 -28.40
N ASN A 305 26.59 -34.56 -27.35
CA ASN A 305 26.96 -35.36 -26.17
C ASN A 305 25.99 -36.55 -26.00
N PRO A 306 26.05 -37.57 -26.88
CA PRO A 306 25.09 -38.67 -26.86
C PRO A 306 25.23 -39.53 -25.60
N LEU A 307 24.21 -39.47 -24.74
CA LEU A 307 24.02 -40.33 -23.56
C LEU A 307 24.28 -41.82 -23.88
N PRO A 308 25.23 -42.51 -23.21
CA PRO A 308 25.68 -43.84 -23.59
C PRO A 308 24.53 -44.85 -23.69
N ALA A 309 24.43 -45.58 -24.79
CA ALA A 309 23.29 -46.45 -25.14
C ALA A 309 23.34 -47.83 -24.47
N HIS A 310 23.81 -47.91 -23.23
CA HIS A 310 23.86 -49.15 -22.47
C HIS A 310 22.54 -49.39 -21.73
N MET A 311 21.99 -50.59 -21.87
CA MET A 311 20.78 -51.05 -21.17
C MET A 311 21.13 -52.30 -20.37
N TYR A 312 20.76 -52.32 -19.09
CA TYR A 312 20.95 -53.48 -18.22
C TYR A 312 20.03 -54.64 -18.63
N PHE A 313 18.75 -54.34 -18.82
CA PHE A 313 17.73 -55.29 -19.28
C PHE A 313 17.84 -55.45 -20.81
N LYS A 314 17.97 -56.70 -21.27
CA LYS A 314 18.04 -57.06 -22.70
C LYS A 314 16.74 -57.66 -23.23
N THR A 315 15.93 -58.26 -22.37
CA THR A 315 14.61 -58.80 -22.71
C THR A 315 13.54 -58.31 -21.72
N PRO A 316 12.29 -58.06 -22.16
CA PRO A 316 11.22 -57.58 -21.28
C PRO A 316 10.87 -58.58 -20.17
N GLU A 317 11.13 -59.88 -20.40
CA GLU A 317 10.96 -60.95 -19.42
C GLU A 317 11.79 -60.73 -18.14
N GLN A 318 12.96 -60.10 -18.24
CA GLN A 318 13.81 -59.78 -17.08
C GLN A 318 13.16 -58.71 -16.18
N MET A 319 12.46 -57.73 -16.79
CA MET A 319 11.67 -56.73 -16.08
C MET A 319 10.42 -57.36 -15.46
N MET A 320 9.73 -58.24 -16.18
CA MET A 320 8.58 -58.99 -15.65
C MET A 320 8.97 -59.95 -14.50
N TYR A 321 10.15 -60.57 -14.56
CA TYR A 321 10.69 -61.36 -13.47
C TYR A 321 10.96 -60.50 -12.23
N LEU A 322 11.55 -59.31 -12.40
CA LEU A 322 11.81 -58.37 -11.30
C LEU A 322 10.51 -57.83 -10.69
N PHE A 323 9.49 -57.53 -11.50
CA PHE A 323 8.15 -57.22 -10.96
C PHE A 323 7.59 -58.38 -10.13
N ARG A 324 7.65 -59.62 -10.63
CA ARG A 324 7.19 -60.82 -9.89
C ARG A 324 7.97 -61.08 -8.60
N THR A 325 9.27 -60.79 -8.54
CA THR A 325 10.02 -60.90 -7.28
C THR A 325 9.68 -59.79 -6.30
N MET A 326 9.39 -58.56 -6.75
CA MET A 326 8.86 -57.49 -5.89
C MET A 326 7.42 -57.78 -5.40
N GLU A 327 6.56 -58.38 -6.23
CA GLU A 327 5.24 -58.89 -5.83
C GLU A 327 5.37 -59.98 -4.75
N LEU A 328 6.31 -60.92 -4.91
CA LEU A 328 6.55 -61.99 -3.93
C LEU A 328 7.15 -61.43 -2.62
N GLN A 329 8.11 -60.49 -2.71
CA GLN A 329 8.70 -59.83 -1.54
C GLN A 329 7.67 -58.97 -0.77
N SER A 330 6.85 -58.20 -1.47
CA SER A 330 5.79 -57.40 -0.83
C SER A 330 4.68 -58.28 -0.25
N ARG A 331 4.32 -59.39 -0.89
CA ARG A 331 3.45 -60.43 -0.32
C ARG A 331 4.04 -61.03 0.97
N GLU A 332 5.32 -61.42 0.97
CA GLU A 332 5.94 -61.98 2.18
C GLU A 332 6.05 -60.91 3.28
N TYR A 333 6.37 -59.66 2.94
CA TYR A 333 6.32 -58.54 3.90
C TYR A 333 4.93 -58.36 4.51
N LEU A 334 3.85 -58.44 3.72
CA LEU A 334 2.47 -58.39 4.23
C LEU A 334 2.11 -59.62 5.09
N ILE A 335 2.66 -60.80 4.80
CA ILE A 335 2.52 -62.00 5.63
C ILE A 335 3.26 -61.84 6.96
N GLN A 336 4.47 -61.27 6.96
CA GLN A 336 5.21 -60.97 8.19
C GLN A 336 4.54 -59.84 9.00
N LEU A 337 3.98 -58.82 8.33
CA LEU A 337 3.19 -57.76 8.96
C LEU A 337 1.92 -58.31 9.62
N SER A 338 1.19 -59.23 8.99
CA SER A 338 0.00 -59.84 9.60
C SER A 338 0.34 -60.75 10.78
N LYS A 339 1.42 -61.54 10.69
CA LYS A 339 1.99 -62.32 11.82
C LYS A 339 2.40 -61.43 12.99
N THR A 340 3.03 -60.29 12.73
CA THR A 340 3.60 -59.39 13.78
C THR A 340 2.59 -58.39 14.35
N ASN A 341 1.51 -58.06 13.64
CA ASN A 341 0.46 -57.13 14.11
C ASN A 341 -0.14 -57.54 15.47
N VAL A 342 -0.41 -58.83 15.69
CA VAL A 342 -0.97 -59.33 16.96
C VAL A 342 0.01 -59.18 18.13
N PRO A 343 1.25 -59.73 18.10
CA PRO A 343 2.21 -59.51 19.19
C PRO A 343 2.63 -58.03 19.32
N PHE A 344 2.60 -57.23 18.26
CA PHE A 344 2.84 -55.78 18.35
C PHE A 344 1.73 -55.05 19.14
N ARG A 345 0.45 -55.38 18.91
CA ARG A 345 -0.67 -54.85 19.72
C ARG A 345 -0.55 -55.26 21.18
N LEU A 346 -0.29 -56.55 21.44
CA LEU A 346 -0.06 -57.06 22.80
C LEU A 346 1.12 -56.35 23.48
N LEU A 347 2.22 -56.10 22.76
CA LEU A 347 3.36 -55.34 23.25
C LEU A 347 3.00 -53.88 23.56
N GLN A 348 2.22 -53.21 22.71
CA GLN A 348 1.70 -51.87 23.00
C GLN A 348 0.80 -51.84 24.23
N GLU A 349 -0.06 -52.85 24.42
CA GLU A 349 -0.91 -52.99 25.60
C GLU A 349 -0.09 -53.25 26.87
N ARG A 350 0.92 -54.12 26.81
CA ARG A 350 1.87 -54.32 27.92
C ARG A 350 2.67 -53.07 28.24
N ILE A 351 3.09 -52.27 27.25
CA ILE A 351 3.74 -50.97 27.51
C ILE A 351 2.78 -49.99 28.20
N LYS A 352 1.49 -49.96 27.84
CA LYS A 352 0.49 -49.14 28.52
C LYS A 352 0.28 -49.59 29.97
N GLN A 353 0.12 -50.89 30.20
CA GLN A 353 -0.01 -51.48 31.54
C GLN A 353 1.22 -51.20 32.41
N LEU A 354 2.44 -51.39 31.86
CA LEU A 354 3.68 -51.10 32.57
C LEU A 354 3.77 -49.62 32.96
N LYS A 355 3.46 -48.69 32.03
CA LYS A 355 3.44 -47.25 32.32
C LYS A 355 2.42 -46.86 33.40
N GLN A 356 1.29 -47.56 33.47
CA GLN A 356 0.29 -47.37 34.53
C GLN A 356 0.82 -47.90 35.87
N ALA A 357 1.37 -49.12 35.90
CA ALA A 357 1.98 -49.71 37.10
C ALA A 357 3.11 -48.83 37.66
N THR A 358 4.08 -48.43 36.83
CA THR A 358 5.17 -47.53 37.27
C THR A 358 4.67 -46.17 37.74
N LYS A 359 3.53 -45.68 37.22
CA LYS A 359 2.93 -44.44 37.75
C LYS A 359 2.34 -44.68 39.14
N HIS A 360 1.59 -45.77 39.33
CA HIS A 360 1.03 -46.10 40.64
C HIS A 360 2.11 -46.37 41.70
N GLU A 361 3.24 -46.97 41.32
CA GLU A 361 4.41 -47.11 42.19
C GLU A 361 5.00 -45.73 42.57
N LEU A 362 5.18 -44.82 41.62
CA LEU A 362 5.64 -43.45 41.89
C LEU A 362 4.64 -42.64 42.75
N ASP A 363 3.34 -42.74 42.46
CA ASP A 363 2.28 -42.11 43.24
C ASP A 363 2.29 -42.64 44.70
N TYR A 364 2.55 -43.94 44.89
CA TYR A 364 2.67 -44.58 46.21
C TYR A 364 3.96 -44.19 46.95
N PHE A 365 5.10 -44.12 46.26
CA PHE A 365 6.35 -43.63 46.87
C PHE A 365 6.23 -42.17 47.29
N GLN A 366 5.56 -41.32 46.50
CA GLN A 366 5.28 -39.93 46.88
C GLN A 366 4.43 -39.86 48.15
N PHE A 367 3.31 -40.60 48.20
CA PHE A 367 2.48 -40.69 49.41
C PHE A 367 3.27 -41.14 50.65
N TYR A 368 4.16 -42.12 50.51
CA TYR A 368 4.99 -42.59 51.61
C TYR A 368 6.01 -41.53 52.07
N ILE A 369 6.67 -40.84 51.13
CA ILE A 369 7.56 -39.70 51.41
C ILE A 369 6.81 -38.59 52.14
N ASP A 370 5.62 -38.22 51.67
CA ASP A 370 4.79 -37.17 52.28
C ASP A 370 4.34 -37.57 53.69
N SER A 371 4.02 -38.84 53.92
CA SER A 371 3.68 -39.36 55.26
C SER A 371 4.87 -39.32 56.23
N ILE A 372 6.08 -39.66 55.78
CA ILE A 372 7.30 -39.56 56.59
C ILE A 372 7.65 -38.10 56.88
N ASN A 373 7.51 -37.21 55.90
CA ASN A 373 7.74 -35.77 56.12
C ASN A 373 6.79 -35.22 57.18
N TYR A 374 5.51 -35.60 57.15
CA TYR A 374 4.53 -35.23 58.18
C TYR A 374 4.87 -35.78 59.57
N GLU A 375 5.34 -37.03 59.67
CA GLU A 375 5.81 -37.59 60.95
C GLU A 375 7.07 -36.86 61.46
N ILE A 376 8.00 -36.50 60.59
CA ILE A 376 9.19 -35.70 60.93
C ILE A 376 8.80 -34.29 61.39
N GLU A 377 7.90 -33.59 60.68
CA GLU A 377 7.39 -32.27 61.09
C GLU A 377 6.71 -32.34 62.46
N ARG A 378 5.93 -33.39 62.72
CA ARG A 378 5.27 -33.63 64.00
C ARG A 378 6.28 -33.88 65.14
N GLU A 379 7.30 -34.70 64.93
CA GLU A 379 8.31 -34.95 65.97
C GLU A 379 9.24 -33.75 66.19
N ASN A 380 9.58 -32.99 65.15
CA ASN A 380 10.28 -31.70 65.28
C ASN A 380 9.46 -30.71 66.14
N HIS A 381 8.14 -30.67 65.97
CA HIS A 381 7.25 -29.85 66.79
C HIS A 381 7.15 -30.37 68.25
N ASN A 382 7.12 -31.70 68.44
CA ASN A 382 7.20 -32.30 69.78
C ASN A 382 8.52 -31.95 70.48
N GLU A 383 9.65 -32.00 69.77
CA GLU A 383 10.98 -31.64 70.28
C GLU A 383 11.01 -30.16 70.71
N GLN A 384 10.52 -29.24 69.87
CA GLN A 384 10.40 -27.82 70.21
C GLN A 384 9.55 -27.60 71.47
N LEU A 385 8.36 -28.22 71.55
CA LEU A 385 7.49 -28.13 72.72
C LEU A 385 8.12 -28.74 73.99
N LEU A 386 8.96 -29.77 73.87
CA LEU A 386 9.70 -30.35 74.98
C LEU A 386 10.89 -29.48 75.40
N GLN A 387 11.58 -28.87 74.44
CA GLN A 387 12.68 -27.94 74.66
C GLN A 387 12.21 -26.66 75.36
N GLU A 388 11.08 -26.09 74.92
CA GLU A 388 10.42 -24.96 75.59
C GLU A 388 10.02 -25.30 77.04
N LYS A 389 9.38 -26.47 77.25
CA LYS A 389 9.01 -26.96 78.60
C LYS A 389 10.24 -27.18 79.47
N PHE A 390 11.32 -27.74 78.92
CA PHE A 390 12.58 -27.96 79.64
C PHE A 390 13.22 -26.64 80.07
N PHE A 391 13.39 -25.68 79.15
CA PHE A 391 13.94 -24.37 79.50
C PHE A 391 13.04 -23.60 80.46
N ARG A 392 11.72 -23.75 80.37
CA ARG A 392 10.79 -23.20 81.36
C ARG A 392 10.97 -23.82 82.74
N ILE A 393 11.05 -25.15 82.85
CA ILE A 393 11.29 -25.84 84.14
C ILE A 393 12.64 -25.40 84.74
N LEU A 394 13.68 -25.24 83.90
CA LEU A 394 15.01 -24.81 84.29
C LEU A 394 15.03 -23.36 84.79
N ASN A 395 14.44 -22.43 84.03
CA ASN A 395 14.47 -20.98 84.30
C ASN A 395 13.44 -20.53 85.34
N ASP A 396 12.27 -21.19 85.43
CA ASP A 396 11.28 -20.96 86.48
C ASP A 396 11.67 -21.83 87.71
N THR A 397 11.19 -23.07 87.75
CA THR A 397 11.11 -23.87 88.98
C THR A 397 12.46 -24.31 89.57
N PHE A 398 13.43 -24.70 88.73
CA PHE A 398 14.75 -25.12 89.22
C PHE A 398 15.59 -23.91 89.66
N TYR A 399 15.56 -22.82 88.89
CA TYR A 399 16.21 -21.57 89.26
C TYR A 399 15.66 -21.05 90.60
N GLU A 400 14.35 -20.91 90.75
CA GLU A 400 13.73 -20.48 92.02
C GLU A 400 14.12 -21.39 93.20
N SER A 401 14.05 -22.71 93.01
CA SER A 401 14.29 -23.67 94.11
C SER A 401 15.75 -23.78 94.53
N VAL A 402 16.71 -23.72 93.59
CA VAL A 402 18.11 -24.12 93.83
C VAL A 402 19.10 -22.97 93.65
N ALA A 403 18.88 -22.07 92.69
CA ALA A 403 19.86 -21.06 92.27
C ALA A 403 19.45 -19.61 92.59
N SER A 404 18.23 -19.39 93.09
CA SER A 404 17.72 -18.09 93.47
C SER A 404 18.60 -17.46 94.55
N PRO A 405 18.87 -16.14 94.48
CA PRO A 405 19.64 -15.45 95.50
C PRO A 405 19.01 -15.56 96.90
N ASP A 406 17.71 -15.81 97.01
CA ASP A 406 17.03 -15.92 98.31
C ASP A 406 17.05 -17.33 98.91
N THR A 407 16.94 -18.40 98.09
CA THR A 407 17.13 -19.77 98.58
C THR A 407 18.60 -20.04 98.92
N LEU A 408 19.54 -19.49 98.15
CA LEU A 408 20.97 -19.56 98.46
C LEU A 408 21.34 -18.82 99.76
N LYS A 409 20.79 -17.62 100.01
CA LYS A 409 20.95 -16.93 101.32
C LYS A 409 20.41 -17.78 102.46
N LEU A 410 19.21 -18.33 102.29
CA LEU A 410 18.53 -19.12 103.33
C LEU A 410 19.31 -20.40 103.64
N LYS A 411 19.87 -21.08 102.62
CA LYS A 411 20.81 -22.20 102.81
C LYS A 411 22.03 -21.77 103.64
N ILE A 412 22.73 -20.70 103.24
CA ILE A 412 23.91 -20.20 103.96
C ILE A 412 23.59 -19.88 105.43
N CYS A 413 22.42 -19.29 105.72
CA CYS A 413 21.98 -19.01 107.08
C CYS A 413 21.74 -20.29 107.91
N ILE A 414 21.12 -21.32 107.33
CA ILE A 414 20.84 -22.59 108.02
C ILE A 414 22.12 -23.41 108.22
N GLU A 415 23.00 -23.47 107.22
CA GLU A 415 24.31 -24.12 107.35
C GLU A 415 25.16 -23.43 108.44
N TYR A 416 25.15 -22.09 108.51
CA TYR A 416 25.84 -21.35 109.57
C TYR A 416 25.31 -21.65 110.98
N VAL A 417 23.99 -21.76 111.15
CA VAL A 417 23.37 -22.11 112.45
C VAL A 417 23.65 -23.58 112.81
N TYR A 418 23.66 -24.48 111.83
CA TYR A 418 24.03 -25.88 112.03
C TYR A 418 25.51 -26.02 112.43
N GLU A 419 26.44 -25.36 111.72
CA GLU A 419 27.87 -25.34 112.08
C GLU A 419 28.14 -24.83 113.50
N GLN A 420 27.37 -23.85 113.97
CA GLN A 420 27.48 -23.31 115.34
C GLN A 420 27.09 -24.33 116.42
N ILE A 421 26.10 -25.18 116.14
CA ILE A 421 25.49 -26.08 117.14
C ILE A 421 26.14 -27.47 117.13
N PHE A 422 26.47 -28.00 115.94
CA PHE A 422 27.00 -29.35 115.76
C PHE A 422 28.49 -29.41 115.36
N GLY A 423 29.09 -28.27 115.00
CA GLY A 423 30.38 -28.23 114.33
C GLY A 423 30.23 -28.44 112.81
N LYS A 424 31.37 -28.41 112.11
CA LYS A 424 31.40 -28.44 110.64
C LYS A 424 31.06 -29.82 110.07
N CYS A 425 30.14 -29.88 109.12
CA CYS A 425 29.96 -31.03 108.25
C CYS A 425 30.90 -30.92 107.04
N GLU A 426 31.92 -31.77 106.96
CA GLU A 426 32.97 -31.66 105.93
C GLU A 426 32.47 -31.91 104.49
N GLU A 427 31.32 -32.57 104.32
CA GLU A 427 30.71 -32.85 102.99
C GLU A 427 29.66 -31.79 102.56
N GLY A 428 29.23 -30.91 103.47
CA GLY A 428 28.11 -29.97 103.27
C GLY A 428 26.74 -30.64 103.17
N HIS A 429 25.66 -29.87 103.32
CA HIS A 429 24.31 -30.45 103.24
C HIS A 429 23.78 -30.45 101.80
N GLN A 430 23.48 -31.63 101.25
CA GLN A 430 22.94 -31.76 99.89
C GLN A 430 21.52 -31.21 99.78
N SER A 431 20.67 -31.49 100.78
CA SER A 431 19.32 -30.95 100.93
C SER A 431 19.25 -29.94 102.06
N LEU A 432 18.42 -28.91 101.90
CA LEU A 432 18.12 -27.91 102.92
C LEU A 432 17.23 -28.47 104.05
N HIS A 433 16.33 -29.40 103.72
CA HIS A 433 15.31 -29.92 104.62
C HIS A 433 15.90 -30.58 105.86
N ASP A 434 17.00 -31.31 105.72
CA ASP A 434 17.55 -32.15 106.78
C ASP A 434 18.24 -31.33 107.89
N PRO A 435 19.16 -30.37 107.62
CA PRO A 435 19.66 -29.48 108.67
C PRO A 435 18.56 -28.61 109.27
N MET A 436 17.55 -28.17 108.50
CA MET A 436 16.38 -27.47 109.08
C MET A 436 15.66 -28.35 110.10
N LYS A 437 15.30 -29.58 109.73
CA LYS A 437 14.54 -30.50 110.58
C LYS A 437 15.34 -30.96 111.80
N ILE A 438 16.65 -31.13 111.67
CA ILE A 438 17.52 -31.45 112.82
C ILE A 438 17.58 -30.25 113.79
N LEU A 439 17.70 -29.02 113.29
CA LEU A 439 17.64 -27.81 114.12
C LEU A 439 16.28 -27.62 114.79
N GLU A 440 15.19 -27.92 114.09
CA GLU A 440 13.82 -27.88 114.61
C GLU A 440 13.61 -28.90 115.74
N VAL A 441 13.95 -30.18 115.52
CA VAL A 441 13.85 -31.24 116.54
C VAL A 441 14.77 -30.96 117.73
N MET A 442 15.97 -30.41 117.52
CA MET A 442 16.83 -29.97 118.63
C MET A 442 16.21 -28.81 119.42
N TYR A 443 15.58 -27.85 118.74
CA TYR A 443 14.90 -26.74 119.41
C TYR A 443 13.70 -27.23 120.23
N GLU A 444 12.92 -28.17 119.70
CA GLU A 444 11.86 -28.85 120.44
C GLU A 444 12.38 -29.62 121.67
N ASP A 445 13.44 -30.44 121.52
CA ASP A 445 14.06 -31.17 122.62
C ASP A 445 14.68 -30.22 123.67
N TYR A 446 15.34 -29.13 123.27
CA TYR A 446 15.81 -28.11 124.19
C TYR A 446 14.65 -27.44 124.96
N ASN A 447 13.53 -27.12 124.31
CA ASN A 447 12.36 -26.56 124.98
C ASN A 447 11.73 -27.57 125.95
N LEU A 448 11.54 -28.83 125.53
CA LEU A 448 11.03 -29.92 126.38
C LEU A 448 11.92 -30.16 127.60
N ARG A 449 13.25 -30.09 127.44
CA ARG A 449 14.22 -30.17 128.55
C ARG A 449 14.14 -28.97 129.49
N LEU A 450 13.81 -27.78 129.01
CA LEU A 450 13.61 -26.60 129.85
C LEU A 450 12.29 -26.70 130.64
N ASP A 451 11.21 -27.13 130.00
CA ASP A 451 9.89 -27.32 130.63
C ASP A 451 9.88 -28.48 131.66
N ALA A 452 10.77 -29.47 131.50
CA ALA A 452 10.88 -30.63 132.40
C ALA A 452 11.64 -30.35 133.72
N LEU A 453 12.19 -29.15 133.94
CA LEU A 453 12.96 -28.81 135.15
C LEU A 453 12.04 -28.38 136.30
N ASP A 454 12.22 -28.99 137.50
CA ASP A 454 11.49 -28.58 138.71
C ASP A 454 11.72 -27.08 139.00
N PHE A 455 10.62 -26.33 139.12
CA PHE A 455 10.61 -24.92 139.52
C PHE A 455 11.48 -24.61 140.75
N LYS A 456 11.70 -25.56 141.66
CA LYS A 456 12.64 -25.40 142.79
C LYS A 456 14.10 -25.33 142.32
N ILE A 457 14.50 -26.24 141.43
CA ILE A 457 15.84 -26.25 140.81
C ILE A 457 16.01 -25.02 139.93
N VAL A 458 15.00 -24.65 139.13
CA VAL A 458 15.02 -23.44 138.30
C VAL A 458 15.14 -22.18 139.17
N ASN A 459 14.42 -22.08 140.29
CA ASN A 459 14.55 -20.93 141.20
C ASN A 459 15.86 -20.95 142.00
N GLN A 460 16.41 -22.12 142.37
CA GLN A 460 17.76 -22.21 142.96
C GLN A 460 18.82 -21.76 141.96
N ALA A 461 18.83 -22.33 140.74
CA ALA A 461 19.73 -21.92 139.67
C ALA A 461 19.60 -20.43 139.35
N ARG A 462 18.38 -19.89 139.25
CA ARG A 462 18.12 -18.46 139.07
C ARG A 462 18.72 -17.63 140.21
N ASN A 463 18.53 -18.03 141.47
CA ASN A 463 19.07 -17.31 142.62
C ASN A 463 20.60 -17.43 142.70
N ASP A 464 21.17 -18.58 142.34
CA ASP A 464 22.61 -18.80 142.29
C ASP A 464 23.26 -17.99 141.17
N PHE A 465 22.67 -17.97 139.96
CA PHE A 465 23.08 -17.08 138.87
C PHE A 465 22.93 -15.61 139.26
N PHE A 466 21.82 -15.18 139.86
CA PHE A 466 21.71 -13.81 140.40
C PHE A 466 22.77 -13.51 141.48
N SER A 467 23.15 -14.49 142.31
CA SER A 467 24.22 -14.32 143.30
C SER A 467 25.61 -14.26 142.65
N GLN A 468 25.83 -15.00 141.56
CA GLN A 468 27.05 -14.97 140.77
C GLN A 468 27.15 -13.67 139.99
N ASP A 469 26.08 -13.22 139.34
CA ASP A 469 26.01 -11.93 138.65
C ASP A 469 26.17 -10.75 139.60
N LEU A 470 25.61 -10.81 140.82
CA LEU A 470 25.89 -9.80 141.85
C LEU A 470 27.36 -9.83 142.29
N LYS A 471 27.99 -11.01 142.40
CA LYS A 471 29.43 -11.14 142.72
C LYS A 471 30.32 -10.67 141.57
N THR A 472 30.01 -11.00 140.31
CA THR A 472 30.77 -10.57 139.13
C THR A 472 30.57 -9.08 138.90
N MET A 473 29.37 -8.51 139.09
CA MET A 473 29.16 -7.06 139.13
C MET A 473 29.97 -6.40 140.25
N MET A 474 29.96 -6.93 141.49
CA MET A 474 30.75 -6.34 142.57
C MET A 474 32.25 -6.39 142.29
N ASN A 475 32.74 -7.51 141.74
CA ASN A 475 34.14 -7.68 141.38
C ASN A 475 34.52 -6.81 140.18
N ALA A 476 33.65 -6.66 139.18
CA ALA A 476 33.82 -5.73 138.06
C ALA A 476 33.81 -4.28 138.55
N TYR A 477 33.00 -3.91 139.54
CA TYR A 477 32.96 -2.57 140.11
C TYR A 477 34.22 -2.27 140.96
N LYS A 478 34.73 -3.27 141.71
CA LYS A 478 36.04 -3.18 142.39
C LYS A 478 37.17 -3.04 141.37
N ALA A 479 37.24 -3.93 140.38
CA ALA A 479 38.24 -3.90 139.32
C ALA A 479 38.16 -2.61 138.48
N GLN A 480 36.97 -2.05 138.24
CA GLN A 480 36.79 -0.74 137.59
C GLN A 480 37.32 0.40 138.47
N ARG A 481 37.14 0.33 139.79
CA ARG A 481 37.66 1.31 140.76
C ARG A 481 39.18 1.23 140.87
N GLU A 482 39.75 0.03 140.87
CA GLU A 482 41.19 -0.23 140.83
C GLU A 482 41.80 0.19 139.48
N LEU A 483 41.18 -0.14 138.34
CA LEU A 483 41.59 0.37 137.02
C LEU A 483 41.47 1.88 136.90
N ARG A 484 40.49 2.52 137.55
CA ARG A 484 40.42 3.98 137.62
C ARG A 484 41.57 4.54 138.44
N ALA A 485 41.88 3.99 139.61
CA ALA A 485 43.05 4.39 140.40
C ALA A 485 44.37 4.17 139.65
N PHE A 486 44.54 3.04 138.95
CA PHE A 486 45.70 2.75 138.10
C PHE A 486 45.80 3.73 136.93
N ARG A 487 44.67 4.09 136.28
CA ARG A 487 44.62 5.12 135.22
C ARG A 487 44.91 6.51 135.76
N GLU A 488 44.45 6.86 136.97
CA GLU A 488 44.76 8.15 137.61
C GLU A 488 46.24 8.22 138.00
N MET A 489 46.82 7.14 138.54
CA MET A 489 48.24 7.06 138.88
C MET A 489 49.14 7.06 137.65
N THR A 490 48.82 6.30 136.60
CA THR A 490 49.56 6.33 135.32
C THR A 490 49.39 7.65 134.58
N ASN A 491 48.21 8.28 134.62
CA ASN A 491 48.04 9.64 134.09
C ASN A 491 48.84 10.67 134.88
N ALA A 492 48.92 10.56 136.21
CA ALA A 492 49.75 11.43 137.03
C ALA A 492 51.26 11.24 136.74
N MET A 493 51.71 9.99 136.59
CA MET A 493 53.09 9.64 136.24
C MET A 493 53.45 10.13 134.82
N ASN A 494 52.61 9.87 133.83
CA ASN A 494 52.78 10.38 132.46
C ASN A 494 52.76 11.92 132.43
N LYS A 495 51.93 12.57 133.26
CA LYS A 495 51.88 14.02 133.40
C LYS A 495 53.10 14.61 134.12
N ALA A 496 53.81 13.82 134.93
CA ALA A 496 55.10 14.23 135.52
C ALA A 496 56.27 14.10 134.52
N PHE A 497 56.19 13.18 133.56
CA PHE A 497 57.17 13.07 132.45
C PHE A 497 56.89 14.01 131.27
N LEU A 498 55.69 14.59 131.18
CA LEU A 498 55.38 15.64 130.19
C LEU A 498 55.91 17.00 130.65
N PRO A 499 56.64 17.74 129.79
CA PRO A 499 57.13 19.08 130.14
C PRO A 499 55.95 20.05 130.38
N PRO A 500 56.10 21.07 131.25
CA PRO A 500 55.00 21.94 131.68
C PRO A 500 54.32 22.61 130.49
N ALA A 501 53.05 22.23 130.26
CA ALA A 501 52.32 22.60 129.06
C ALA A 501 52.07 24.11 128.97
N LYS A 502 52.62 24.74 127.92
CA LYS A 502 52.43 26.17 127.64
C LYS A 502 50.95 26.46 127.39
N PHE A 503 50.35 27.28 128.25
CA PHE A 503 48.91 27.53 128.26
C PHE A 503 48.45 28.28 126.99
N SER A 504 47.61 27.64 126.18
CA SER A 504 46.93 28.23 125.03
C SER A 504 45.46 27.83 125.05
N ARG A 505 44.54 28.76 124.78
CA ARG A 505 43.08 28.56 124.91
C ARG A 505 42.48 28.02 123.62
N PRO A 506 41.90 26.80 123.58
CA PRO A 506 41.18 26.32 122.40
C PRO A 506 39.84 27.07 122.20
N PRO A 507 39.50 27.51 120.98
CA PRO A 507 38.26 28.23 120.69
C PRO A 507 37.03 27.30 120.51
N SER A 508 35.84 27.90 120.45
CA SER A 508 34.54 27.23 120.59
C SER A 508 33.92 26.67 119.30
N VAL A 509 32.97 25.73 119.48
CA VAL A 509 32.38 24.87 118.45
C VAL A 509 31.42 25.65 117.52
N LYS A 510 31.82 25.91 116.26
CA LYS A 510 30.91 26.42 115.20
C LYS A 510 31.10 25.85 113.78
N SER A 511 32.07 24.97 113.52
CA SER A 511 32.48 24.58 112.15
C SER A 511 31.88 23.27 111.60
N VAL A 512 31.16 22.48 112.39
CA VAL A 512 30.79 21.08 112.02
C VAL A 512 29.53 20.98 111.16
N LEU A 513 28.54 21.88 111.34
CA LEU A 513 27.18 21.70 110.82
C LEU A 513 26.96 22.01 109.32
N ILE A 514 28.00 22.42 108.58
CA ILE A 514 27.85 22.90 107.19
C ILE A 514 27.99 21.78 106.13
N LYS A 515 28.57 20.61 106.47
CA LYS A 515 28.97 19.59 105.48
C LYS A 515 27.85 18.62 105.03
N ALA A 516 26.65 18.67 105.60
CA ALA A 516 25.60 17.67 105.37
C ALA A 516 24.80 17.83 104.04
N LYS A 517 24.93 18.94 103.30
CA LYS A 517 24.07 19.26 102.12
C LYS A 517 24.72 19.08 100.74
N LYS A 518 25.68 18.15 100.57
CA LYS A 518 26.36 17.89 99.27
C LYS A 518 26.53 16.40 98.93
N LYS A 519 25.42 15.65 98.76
CA LYS A 519 25.45 14.26 98.24
C LYS A 519 24.36 13.88 97.20
N HIS A 520 23.64 14.85 96.63
CA HIS A 520 22.71 14.62 95.50
C HIS A 520 23.03 15.51 94.28
N ALA A 521 24.24 15.35 93.70
CA ALA A 521 24.60 15.99 92.42
C ALA A 521 25.94 15.47 91.81
N SER A 522 26.01 14.25 91.27
CA SER A 522 27.08 13.85 90.32
C SER A 522 26.93 12.42 89.72
N THR A 523 26.11 12.26 88.68
CA THR A 523 26.28 11.17 87.69
C THR A 523 25.51 11.51 86.41
N ARG A 524 26.18 12.15 85.45
CA ARG A 524 25.66 12.44 84.10
C ARG A 524 26.83 12.61 83.14
N LYS A 525 26.70 12.08 81.92
CA LYS A 525 27.68 12.08 80.81
C LYS A 525 28.90 11.14 80.96
N SER A 526 28.87 10.04 80.22
CA SER A 526 29.55 10.02 78.91
C SER A 526 28.48 10.03 77.79
N ILE A 527 28.84 10.47 76.59
CA ILE A 527 28.05 10.58 75.34
C ILE A 527 29.07 10.41 74.17
N VAL A 528 28.62 10.41 72.90
CA VAL A 528 29.38 10.56 71.62
C VAL A 528 29.85 9.20 71.04
N GLU A 529 29.47 8.80 69.82
CA GLU A 529 28.54 9.39 68.82
C GLU A 529 27.97 8.32 67.85
N GLU A 530 27.07 8.73 66.92
CA GLU A 530 26.60 8.01 65.70
C GLU A 530 25.81 6.67 65.92
N GLU A 531 24.64 6.36 65.34
CA GLU A 531 23.55 7.05 64.58
C GLU A 531 22.19 6.42 65.09
N ASP A 532 20.95 6.64 64.62
CA ASP A 532 20.23 7.48 63.63
C ASP A 532 18.76 7.71 64.13
N GLU A 533 17.85 8.29 63.33
CA GLU A 533 16.43 8.46 63.62
C GLU A 533 15.57 7.17 63.66
N VAL A 534 14.66 7.04 64.65
CA VAL A 534 13.28 6.55 64.42
C VAL A 534 12.27 7.35 65.26
N LYS A 535 11.10 7.66 64.67
CA LYS A 535 10.00 8.42 65.28
C LYS A 535 9.21 7.63 66.34
N SER A 536 8.50 8.35 67.22
CA SER A 536 7.66 7.79 68.28
C SER A 536 6.45 7.00 67.74
N LYS A 537 6.31 5.73 68.17
CA LYS A 537 5.08 4.94 68.02
C LYS A 537 4.26 4.98 69.31
N HIS A 538 2.93 4.99 69.20
CA HIS A 538 2.04 4.88 70.36
C HIS A 538 2.22 3.53 71.07
N LYS A 539 2.13 3.53 72.41
CA LYS A 539 1.92 2.29 73.18
C LYS A 539 0.43 1.95 73.15
N LEU A 540 0.09 0.76 72.68
CA LEU A 540 -1.29 0.26 72.72
C LEU A 540 -1.65 -0.21 74.13
N THR A 541 -2.95 -0.13 74.44
CA THR A 541 -3.54 -0.77 75.63
C THR A 541 -3.64 -2.29 75.40
N ALA A 542 -3.60 -3.10 76.46
CA ALA A 542 -3.66 -4.56 76.34
C ALA A 542 -4.91 -5.04 75.58
N ASP A 543 -6.09 -4.53 75.99
CA ASP A 543 -7.40 -4.76 75.37
C ASP A 543 -7.43 -4.43 73.86
N GLU A 544 -6.61 -3.46 73.44
CA GLU A 544 -6.51 -3.01 72.05
C GLU A 544 -5.54 -3.86 71.25
N LYS A 545 -4.50 -4.43 71.89
CA LYS A 545 -3.61 -5.43 71.27
C LYS A 545 -4.35 -6.74 71.02
N GLU A 546 -5.09 -7.24 72.02
CA GLU A 546 -5.90 -8.45 71.88
C GLU A 546 -7.02 -8.27 70.84
N GLY A 547 -7.73 -7.13 70.89
CA GLY A 547 -8.77 -6.80 69.92
C GLY A 547 -8.28 -6.76 68.47
N LEU A 548 -7.06 -6.27 68.23
CA LEU A 548 -6.43 -6.30 66.90
C LEU A 548 -6.10 -7.73 66.45
N ILE A 549 -5.46 -8.53 67.30
CA ILE A 549 -5.02 -9.89 66.97
C ILE A 549 -6.21 -10.82 66.67
N PHE A 550 -7.35 -10.65 67.36
CA PHE A 550 -8.53 -11.50 67.17
C PHE A 550 -9.49 -11.05 66.07
N PHE A 551 -9.53 -9.76 65.71
CA PHE A 551 -10.57 -9.21 64.82
C PHE A 551 -10.04 -8.41 63.61
N THR A 552 -8.72 -8.36 63.39
CA THR A 552 -8.08 -7.79 62.19
C THR A 552 -6.88 -8.64 61.78
N GLU A 553 -6.39 -8.51 60.54
CA GLU A 553 -5.18 -9.21 60.06
C GLU A 553 -3.85 -8.58 60.61
N TRP A 554 -3.89 -8.00 61.81
CA TRP A 554 -2.74 -7.30 62.40
C TRP A 554 -1.80 -8.27 63.13
N CYS A 555 -0.60 -8.43 62.58
CA CYS A 555 0.51 -9.17 63.19
C CYS A 555 1.50 -8.25 63.91
N GLU A 556 2.13 -8.75 64.98
CA GLU A 556 3.14 -8.01 65.75
C GLU A 556 4.35 -7.61 64.88
N GLY A 557 4.43 -6.32 64.55
CA GLY A 557 5.47 -5.74 63.69
C GLY A 557 4.91 -4.75 62.66
N LEU A 558 3.65 -4.91 62.25
CA LEU A 558 2.94 -3.98 61.38
C LEU A 558 2.50 -2.71 62.15
N ASP A 559 2.42 -1.57 61.47
CA ASP A 559 1.92 -0.35 62.11
C ASP A 559 0.43 -0.49 62.47
N PRO A 560 0.04 -0.30 63.75
CA PRO A 560 -1.32 -0.60 64.21
C PRO A 560 -2.34 0.50 63.92
N THR A 561 -1.91 1.68 63.45
CA THR A 561 -2.78 2.86 63.30
C THR A 561 -3.91 2.77 62.25
N PRO A 562 -3.82 2.05 61.11
CA PRO A 562 -4.98 1.79 60.26
C PRO A 562 -5.94 0.78 60.90
N PHE A 563 -5.44 -0.38 61.33
CA PHE A 563 -6.25 -1.46 61.92
C PHE A 563 -6.99 -1.02 63.20
N LEU A 564 -6.39 -0.12 64.00
CA LEU A 564 -7.06 0.50 65.14
C LEU A 564 -8.32 1.28 64.74
N LYS A 565 -8.39 1.87 63.54
CA LYS A 565 -9.62 2.55 63.08
C LYS A 565 -10.69 1.53 62.76
N GLU A 566 -10.36 0.51 61.98
CA GLU A 566 -11.28 -0.57 61.57
C GLU A 566 -11.85 -1.30 62.79
N TYR A 567 -11.00 -1.64 63.77
CA TYR A 567 -11.43 -2.21 65.04
C TYR A 567 -12.36 -1.28 65.84
N ASN A 568 -12.09 0.03 65.87
CA ASN A 568 -12.94 1.00 66.58
C ASN A 568 -14.27 1.30 65.85
N GLU A 569 -14.29 1.26 64.52
CA GLU A 569 -15.46 1.57 63.69
C GLU A 569 -16.41 0.37 63.53
N PHE A 570 -15.89 -0.84 63.34
CA PHE A 570 -16.72 -2.04 63.06
C PHE A 570 -16.90 -2.96 64.26
N VAL A 571 -15.86 -3.18 65.07
CA VAL A 571 -15.84 -4.25 66.10
C VAL A 571 -16.27 -3.73 67.48
N ARG A 572 -15.62 -2.66 67.96
CA ARG A 572 -15.88 -2.06 69.28
C ARG A 572 -17.35 -1.63 69.53
N PRO A 573 -18.17 -1.24 68.52
CA PRO A 573 -19.59 -0.96 68.73
C PRO A 573 -20.47 -2.20 68.96
N VAL A 574 -20.07 -3.38 68.46
CA VAL A 574 -20.84 -4.63 68.60
C VAL A 574 -20.80 -5.11 70.05
N PHE A 575 -19.60 -5.19 70.63
CA PHE A 575 -19.39 -5.60 72.03
C PHE A 575 -19.91 -4.59 73.08
N ARG A 576 -20.38 -3.40 72.65
CA ARG A 576 -21.07 -2.42 73.52
C ARG A 576 -22.59 -2.58 73.57
N LYS A 577 -23.19 -3.49 72.79
CA LYS A 577 -24.66 -3.65 72.68
C LYS A 577 -25.25 -4.83 73.45
N THR A 578 -24.44 -5.62 74.16
CA THR A 578 -24.93 -6.68 75.05
C THR A 578 -25.31 -6.10 76.42
N PRO A 579 -26.61 -6.09 76.82
CA PRO A 579 -26.99 -5.66 78.15
C PRO A 579 -26.56 -6.71 79.19
N LYS A 580 -26.12 -6.24 80.36
CA LYS A 580 -25.84 -7.11 81.50
C LYS A 580 -27.17 -7.67 82.04
N LEU A 581 -27.29 -8.99 82.10
CA LEU A 581 -28.18 -9.63 83.07
C LEU A 581 -27.47 -9.66 84.43
N SER A 582 -28.26 -9.43 85.47
CA SER A 582 -27.86 -9.58 86.88
C SER A 582 -28.50 -10.84 87.46
N ASP A 583 -27.90 -11.33 88.54
CA ASP A 583 -28.23 -12.52 89.33
C ASP A 583 -27.87 -13.87 88.68
#